data_AF-A0A661HXR0-F1
#
_entry.id   AF-A0A661HXR0-F1
#
_cell.length_a   1.000
_cell.length_b   1.000
_cell.length_c   1.000
_cell.angle_alpha   90.00
_cell.angle_beta   90.00
_cell.angle_gamma   90.00
#
_symmetry.space_group_name_H-M   'P 1'
#
loop_
_entity.id
_entity.type
_entity.pdbx_description
1 polymer ?
#
loop_
_entity_poly.entity_id
_entity_poly.type
_entity_poly.pdbx_seq_one_letter_code
_entity_poly.pdbx_strand_id
1 'polypeptide(L)' 'MLPDPKFAKFFNGYVRNLPDGRVEVGVTCADKRLPEFIALLQKGSELSHVEGIERSETEKMFSGMFVVR' A
#
# COMPACT_ATOMS: atom_id res chain seq x y z
N MET A 1 -0.63 0.61 -15.06
CA MET A 1 0.50 -0.30 -14.72
C MET A 1 0.30 -0.94 -13.35
N LEU A 2 0.32 -2.28 -13.24
CA LEU A 2 0.45 -2.98 -11.94
C LEU A 2 1.92 -2.88 -11.46
N PRO A 3 2.20 -2.89 -10.14
CA PRO A 3 3.58 -2.94 -9.65
C PRO A 3 4.34 -4.13 -10.22
N ASP A 4 5.64 -3.95 -10.49
CA ASP A 4 6.55 -5.03 -10.89
C ASP A 4 6.34 -6.26 -9.98
N PRO A 5 6.18 -7.49 -10.51
CA PRO A 5 6.00 -8.70 -9.72
C PRO A 5 7.08 -8.92 -8.64
N LYS A 6 8.27 -8.31 -8.79
CA LYS A 6 9.32 -8.33 -7.75
C LYS A 6 8.98 -7.46 -6.54
N PHE A 7 8.21 -6.39 -6.72
CA PHE A 7 7.83 -5.43 -5.68
C PHE A 7 6.87 -6.08 -4.68
N ALA A 8 5.86 -6.81 -5.17
CA ALA A 8 4.84 -7.46 -4.34
C ALA A 8 5.39 -8.48 -3.34
N LYS A 9 6.59 -9.05 -3.59
CA LYS A 9 7.22 -10.03 -2.69
C LYS A 9 7.77 -9.41 -1.40
N PHE A 10 7.91 -8.08 -1.33
CA PHE A 10 8.48 -7.38 -0.18
C PHE A 10 7.43 -6.76 0.75
N PHE A 11 6.15 -6.85 0.39
CA PHE A 11 5.04 -6.24 1.13
C PHE A 11 4.01 -7.30 1.45
N ASN A 12 3.68 -7.43 2.74
CA ASN A 12 2.56 -8.22 3.20
C ASN A 12 1.47 -7.26 3.66
N GLY A 13 0.20 -7.53 3.34
CA GLY A 13 -0.81 -6.55 3.67
C GLY A 13 -2.09 -6.67 2.88
N TYR A 14 -2.82 -5.57 2.87
CA TYR A 14 -4.02 -5.44 2.07
C TYR A 14 -4.20 -4.02 1.56
N VAL A 15 -5.03 -3.91 0.52
CA VAL A 15 -5.63 -2.66 0.07
C VAL A 15 -7.14 -2.85 -0.01
N ARG A 16 -7.93 -1.87 0.43
CA ARG A 16 -9.38 -1.86 0.28
C ARG A 16 -9.90 -0.46 -0.04
N ASN A 17 -10.96 -0.40 -0.84
CA ASN A 17 -11.70 0.83 -1.07
C ASN A 17 -12.68 1.06 0.10
N LEU A 18 -12.71 2.28 0.60
CA LEU A 18 -13.68 2.73 1.58
C LEU A 18 -14.89 3.37 0.86
N PRO A 19 -16.10 3.33 1.46
CA PRO A 19 -17.30 3.86 0.83
C PRO A 19 -17.30 5.39 0.66
N ASP A 20 -16.38 6.09 1.33
CA ASP A 20 -16.18 7.53 1.24
C ASP A 20 -15.19 7.94 0.12
N GLY A 21 -14.76 6.99 -0.71
CA GLY A 21 -13.83 7.22 -1.82
C GLY A 21 -12.35 7.19 -1.41
N ARG A 22 -12.04 7.01 -0.12
CA ARG A 22 -10.67 6.79 0.34
C ARG A 22 -10.22 5.35 0.10
N VAL A 23 -8.91 5.15 0.13
CA VAL A 23 -8.29 3.82 0.07
C VAL A 23 -7.57 3.59 1.39
N GLU A 24 -7.81 2.42 2.00
CA GLU A 24 -7.10 1.99 3.20
C GLU A 24 -6.08 0.91 2.83
N VAL A 25 -4.86 1.08 3.34
CA VAL A 25 -3.76 0.15 3.14
C VAL A 25 -3.17 -0.25 4.48
N GLY A 26 -3.11 -1.55 4.74
CA GLY A 26 -2.33 -2.12 5.84
C GLY A 26 -1.10 -2.82 5.26
N VAL A 27 0.10 -2.52 5.78
CA VAL A 27 1.35 -3.10 5.26
C VAL A 27 2.33 -3.48 6.36
N THR A 28 3.00 -4.61 6.17
CA THR A 28 4.19 -5.02 6.90
C THR A 28 5.32 -5.17 5.88
N CYS A 29 6.39 -4.42 6.09
CA CYS A 29 7.58 -4.41 5.24
C CYS A 29 8.81 -3.99 6.06
N ALA A 30 10.01 -4.16 5.49
CA ALA A 30 11.23 -3.63 6.11
C ALA A 30 11.26 -2.10 6.04
N ASP A 31 11.73 -1.42 7.09
CA ASP A 31 11.74 0.05 7.18
C ASP A 31 12.34 0.75 5.96
N LYS A 32 13.43 0.19 5.41
CA LYS A 32 14.09 0.72 4.20
C LYS A 32 13.21 0.71 2.93
N ARG A 33 12.15 -0.09 2.91
CA ARG A 33 11.19 -0.22 1.79
C ARG A 33 9.98 0.69 1.94
N LEU A 34 9.74 1.21 3.14
CA LEU A 34 8.58 2.05 3.40
C LEU A 34 8.53 3.33 2.56
N PRO A 35 9.66 4.07 2.33
CA PRO A 35 9.64 5.22 1.43
C PRO A 35 9.23 4.86 0.00
N GLU A 36 9.69 3.70 -0.49
CA GLU A 36 9.37 3.17 -1.82
C GLU A 36 7.87 2.86 -1.95
N PHE A 37 7.30 2.27 -0.89
CA PHE A 37 5.88 1.96 -0.82
C PHE A 37 5.01 3.22 -0.80
N ILE A 38 5.38 4.22 0.01
CA ILE A 38 4.68 5.51 0.07
C ILE A 38 4.74 6.21 -1.29
N ALA A 39 5.89 6.22 -1.95
CA ALA A 39 6.04 6.80 -3.29
C ALA A 39 5.13 6.11 -4.31
N LEU A 40 4.97 4.78 -4.22
CA LEU A 40 4.05 4.02 -5.06
C LEU A 40 2.59 4.42 -4.81
N LEU A 41 2.18 4.53 -3.54
CA LEU A 41 0.83 4.97 -3.19
C LEU A 41 0.56 6.39 -3.70
N GLN A 42 1.52 7.30 -3.53
CA GLN A 42 1.38 8.70 -3.94
C GLN A 42 1.30 8.84 -5.47
N LYS A 43 2.02 7.98 -6.21
CA LYS A 43 1.92 7.92 -7.67
C LYS A 43 0.54 7.42 -8.12
N GLY A 44 -0.03 6.45 -7.41
CA GLY A 44 -1.31 5.84 -7.74
C GLY A 44 -1.31 5.11 -9.09
N SER A 45 -2.51 4.75 -9.56
CA SER A 45 -2.70 4.25 -10.92
C SER A 45 -2.72 5.40 -11.93
N GLU A 46 -2.61 5.10 -13.22
CA GLU A 46 -2.61 6.12 -14.29
C GLU A 46 -3.84 7.02 -14.31
N LEU A 47 -4.98 6.53 -13.79
CA LEU A 47 -6.24 7.26 -13.73
C LEU A 47 -6.57 7.75 -12.32
N SER A 48 -5.68 7.52 -11.35
CA SER A 48 -5.87 7.96 -9.97
C SER A 48 -5.25 9.33 -9.75
N HIS A 49 -5.90 10.13 -8.90
CA HIS A 49 -5.31 11.34 -8.33
C HIS A 49 -5.28 11.19 -6.81
N VAL A 50 -4.08 11.13 -6.23
CA VAL A 50 -3.90 10.96 -4.78
C VAL A 50 -3.59 12.33 -4.18
N GLU A 51 -4.53 12.89 -3.43
CA GLU A 51 -4.41 14.22 -2.82
C GLU A 51 -3.47 14.22 -1.61
N GLY A 52 -3.37 13.09 -0.90
CA GLY A 52 -2.49 12.95 0.26
C GLY A 52 -2.51 11.55 0.84
N ILE A 53 -1.57 11.30 1.76
CA ILE A 53 -1.45 10.03 2.49
C ILE A 53 -1.38 10.35 3.98
N GLU A 54 -2.35 9.84 4.73
CA GLU A 54 -2.32 9.80 6.19
C GLU A 54 -1.71 8.48 6.65
N ARG A 55 -0.72 8.53 7.53
CA ARG A 55 -0.02 7.34 8.03
C ARG A 55 -0.06 7.28 9.55
N SER A 56 -0.28 6.08 10.06
CA SER A 56 -0.05 5.70 11.45
C SER A 56 0.68 4.36 11.51
N GLU A 57 1.35 4.10 12.63
CA GLU A 57 1.91 2.78 12.94
C GLU A 57 0.90 1.96 13.73
N THR A 58 0.97 0.63 13.60
CA THR A 58 0.07 -0.30 14.29
C THR A 58 0.85 -1.52 14.73
N GLU A 59 0.41 -2.16 15.81
CA GLU A 59 0.97 -3.42 16.31
C GLU A 59 0.61 -4.62 15.42
N LYS A 60 -0.34 -4.44 14.48
CA LYS A 60 -0.79 -5.50 13.60
C LYS A 60 0.27 -5.83 12.54
N MET A 61 0.70 -7.09 12.53
CA MET A 61 1.59 -7.62 11.48
C MET A 61 0.81 -8.42 10.44
N PHE A 62 1.17 -8.24 9.17
CA PHE A 62 0.69 -9.00 8.04
C PHE A 62 1.79 -9.94 7.53
N SER A 63 1.41 -11.13 7.10
CA SER A 63 2.31 -12.11 6.51
C SER A 63 1.65 -12.74 5.27
N GLY A 64 2.46 -13.33 4.39
CA GLY A 64 1.97 -14.03 3.19
C GLY A 64 2.03 -13.17 1.93
N MET A 65 0.87 -12.75 1.43
CA MET A 65 0.74 -11.95 0.21
C MET A 65 0.06 -10.63 0.49
N PHE A 66 0.26 -9.67 -0.41
CA PHE A 66 -0.52 -8.45 -0.47
C PHE A 66 -1.83 -8.71 -1.24
N VAL A 67 -2.98 -8.47 -0.63
CA VAL A 67 -4.30 -8.83 -1.21
C VAL A 67 -5.22 -7.62 -1.36
N VAL A 68 -6.08 -7.66 -2.38
CA VAL A 68 -7.18 -6.70 -2.52
C VAL A 68 -8.38 -7.20 -1.72
N ARG A 69 -9.05 -6.32 -0.98
CA ARG A 69 -10.23 -6.59 -0.16
C ARG A 69 -11.39 -5.67 -0.52
#